data_AF-A0A9D5KK87-F1
#
_entry.id   AF-A0A9D5KK87-F1
#
_cell.length_a   1.000
_cell.length_b   1.000
_cell.length_c   1.000
_cell.angle_alpha   90.00
_cell.angle_beta   90.00
_cell.angle_gamma   90.00
#
_symmetry.space_group_name_H-M   'P 1'
#
loop_
_entity.id
_entity.type
_entity.pdbx_description
1 polymer ?
#
loop_
_entity_poly.entity_id
_entity_poly.type
_entity_poly.pdbx_seq_one_letter_code
_entity_poly.pdbx_strand_id
1 'polypeptide(L)'
;MKKYIVLLGLFVSMVSQTVYAGIFLGAVDPKNSPSVFSYGWSGLRLGTLVGASIGGLQAIDQHEKLDDSGEADRIGNGAIYGLLGGTALGLGIGFYDLSQGQTGVGALILRDMWYGGALGLFVGAAIGGLTYSKTEDSKDVGSSIAWGYIGGTAVGLLFGFIESPLIVQKPLENQDSPVRLAVIPDSDMNMTPLLVYRTRF
;
A
#
# COMPACT_ATOMS: atom_id res chain seq x y z
N MET A 1 7.30 -21.92 23.13
CA MET A 1 6.43 -22.02 21.93
C MET A 1 5.43 -20.87 21.77
N LYS A 2 5.70 -19.64 22.24
CA LYS A 2 4.81 -18.47 22.05
C LYS A 2 5.30 -17.46 21.00
N LYS A 3 6.53 -17.58 20.49
CA LYS A 3 7.18 -16.61 19.58
C LYS A 3 6.68 -16.66 18.12
N TYR A 4 5.98 -17.71 17.70
CA TYR A 4 5.54 -17.88 16.30
C TYR A 4 4.15 -17.31 15.99
N ILE A 5 3.37 -16.92 17.00
CA ILE A 5 1.98 -16.49 16.80
C ILE A 5 1.91 -15.03 16.27
N VAL A 6 2.88 -14.19 16.60
CA VAL A 6 2.89 -12.78 16.16
C VAL A 6 3.25 -12.64 14.67
N LEU A 7 4.16 -13.49 14.17
CA LEU A 7 4.58 -13.44 12.76
C LEU A 7 3.47 -13.89 11.79
N LEU A 8 2.60 -14.80 12.23
CA LEU A 8 1.50 -15.33 11.42
C LEU A 8 0.38 -14.29 11.21
N GLY A 9 0.14 -13.41 12.20
CA GLY A 9 -0.88 -12.36 12.12
C GLY A 9 -0.57 -11.29 11.06
N LEU A 10 0.72 -11.00 10.83
CA LEU A 10 1.19 -10.04 9.83
C LEU A 10 1.06 -10.57 8.39
N PHE A 11 1.07 -11.89 8.21
CA PHE A 11 0.92 -12.51 6.89
C PHE A 11 -0.54 -12.52 6.40
N VAL A 12 -1.50 -12.62 7.33
CA VAL A 12 -2.94 -12.69 7.00
C VAL A 12 -3.48 -11.33 6.51
N SER A 13 -2.88 -10.20 6.89
CA SER A 13 -3.30 -8.88 6.39
C SER A 13 -2.88 -8.61 4.94
N MET A 14 -1.93 -9.38 4.37
CA MET A 14 -1.51 -9.24 2.98
C MET A 14 -2.47 -9.89 1.97
N VAL A 15 -3.42 -10.73 2.42
CA VAL A 15 -4.24 -11.57 1.52
C VAL A 15 -5.65 -11.02 1.25
N SER A 16 -6.13 -10.01 1.99
CA SER A 16 -7.49 -9.49 1.79
C SER A 16 -7.51 -8.26 0.86
N GLN A 17 -7.55 -8.51 -0.46
CA GLN A 17 -7.61 -7.49 -1.51
C GLN A 17 -9.00 -7.24 -2.11
N THR A 18 -10.07 -7.86 -1.59
CA THR A 18 -11.39 -7.72 -2.22
C THR A 18 -12.39 -7.01 -1.33
N VAL A 19 -13.14 -6.10 -1.96
CA VAL A 19 -14.35 -5.39 -1.51
C VAL A 19 -14.08 -3.97 -1.01
N TYR A 20 -14.28 -2.97 -1.87
CA TYR A 20 -15.03 -1.74 -1.57
C TYR A 20 -15.39 -1.03 -2.89
N ALA A 21 -16.61 -1.25 -3.37
CA ALA A 21 -17.22 -0.48 -4.46
C ALA A 21 -18.23 0.50 -3.86
N GLY A 22 -17.88 1.78 -3.80
CA GLY A 22 -18.79 2.87 -3.46
C GLY A 22 -19.23 3.61 -4.72
N ILE A 23 -20.54 3.87 -4.87
CA ILE A 23 -21.10 4.56 -6.03
C ILE A 23 -20.89 6.07 -5.88
N PHE A 24 -20.28 6.71 -6.89
CA PHE A 24 -20.08 8.16 -6.97
C PHE A 24 -20.76 8.72 -8.23
N LEU A 25 -21.42 9.88 -8.10
CA LEU A 25 -22.10 10.60 -9.17
C LEU A 25 -21.18 11.74 -9.68
N GLY A 26 -20.50 11.55 -10.81
CA GLY A 26 -19.64 12.54 -11.46
C GLY A 26 -19.18 12.09 -12.85
N ALA A 27 -18.75 13.04 -13.71
CA ALA A 27 -18.37 12.82 -15.11
C ALA A 27 -17.02 12.09 -15.33
N VAL A 28 -16.35 11.69 -14.25
CA VAL A 28 -15.16 10.84 -14.27
C VAL A 28 -15.63 9.41 -14.15
N ASP A 29 -15.16 8.49 -15.01
CA ASP A 29 -15.56 7.06 -14.93
C ASP A 29 -15.36 6.54 -13.50
N PRO A 30 -16.45 6.40 -12.72
CA PRO A 30 -16.35 6.20 -11.28
C PRO A 30 -15.87 4.80 -10.94
N LYS A 31 -15.88 3.88 -11.94
CA LYS A 31 -15.39 2.52 -11.77
C LYS A 31 -13.87 2.44 -11.61
N ASN A 32 -13.12 3.43 -12.12
CA ASN A 32 -11.66 3.34 -12.21
C ASN A 32 -10.91 4.44 -11.43
N SER A 33 -11.64 5.39 -10.83
CA SER A 33 -11.02 6.49 -10.09
C SER A 33 -10.88 6.14 -8.60
N PRO A 34 -9.68 6.21 -8.01
CA PRO A 34 -9.50 5.88 -6.60
C PRO A 34 -10.24 6.89 -5.71
N SER A 35 -11.02 6.39 -4.74
CA SER A 35 -11.72 7.26 -3.77
C SER A 35 -10.73 7.82 -2.73
N VAL A 36 -10.99 9.00 -2.14
CA VAL A 36 -10.14 9.57 -1.08
C VAL A 36 -9.90 8.58 0.08
N PHE A 37 -10.92 7.79 0.42
CA PHE A 37 -10.81 6.72 1.42
C PHE A 37 -9.83 5.62 1.01
N SER A 38 -9.72 5.29 -0.28
CA SER A 38 -8.73 4.32 -0.76
C SER A 38 -7.29 4.80 -0.56
N TYR A 39 -7.02 6.11 -0.67
CA TYR A 39 -5.73 6.69 -0.31
C TYR A 39 -5.50 6.63 1.18
N GLY A 40 -6.50 6.98 2.00
CA GLY A 40 -6.43 6.87 3.45
C GLY A 40 -6.08 5.45 3.90
N TRP A 41 -6.70 4.43 3.30
CA TRP A 41 -6.43 3.03 3.59
C TRP A 41 -5.04 2.57 3.12
N SER A 42 -4.60 3.04 1.97
CA SER A 42 -3.25 2.75 1.45
C SER A 42 -2.17 3.39 2.33
N GLY A 43 -2.38 4.66 2.70
CA GLY A 43 -1.53 5.40 3.62
C GLY A 43 -1.51 4.77 5.02
N LEU A 44 -2.66 4.32 5.53
CA LEU A 44 -2.78 3.57 6.78
C LEU A 44 -1.86 2.35 6.76
N ARG A 45 -2.02 1.46 5.77
CA ARG A 45 -1.25 0.21 5.65
C ARG A 45 0.24 0.48 5.56
N LEU A 46 0.62 1.40 4.66
CA LEU A 46 2.02 1.77 4.45
C LEU A 46 2.61 2.35 5.73
N GLY A 47 1.91 3.30 6.35
CA GLY A 47 2.33 3.97 7.58
C GLY A 47 2.47 3.01 8.74
N THR A 48 1.54 2.07 8.93
CA THR A 48 1.65 1.04 9.98
C THR A 48 2.93 0.23 9.83
N LEU A 49 3.27 -0.23 8.62
CA LEU A 49 4.48 -1.03 8.41
C LEU A 49 5.77 -0.22 8.49
N VAL A 50 5.79 1.02 7.96
CA VAL A 50 6.95 1.92 8.12
C VAL A 50 7.16 2.23 9.59
N GLY A 51 6.09 2.58 10.31
CA GLY A 51 6.13 2.88 11.74
C GLY A 51 6.57 1.69 12.59
N ALA A 52 6.06 0.49 12.30
CA ALA A 52 6.50 -0.75 12.95
C ALA A 52 7.98 -1.04 12.67
N SER A 53 8.45 -0.78 11.44
CA SER A 53 9.86 -0.95 11.07
C SER A 53 10.76 0.02 11.85
N ILE A 54 10.38 1.29 11.96
CA ILE A 54 11.10 2.29 12.77
C ILE A 54 11.09 1.90 14.25
N GLY A 55 9.93 1.52 14.79
CA GLY A 55 9.81 1.06 16.17
C GLY A 55 10.64 -0.20 16.46
N GLY A 56 10.73 -1.12 15.49
CA GLY A 56 11.59 -2.30 15.55
C GLY A 56 13.07 -1.95 15.57
N LEU A 57 13.51 -0.99 14.76
CA LEU A 57 14.89 -0.50 14.81
C LEU A 57 15.23 0.12 16.16
N GLN A 58 14.31 0.90 16.74
CA GLN A 58 14.50 1.47 18.08
C GLN A 58 14.53 0.39 19.17
N ALA A 59 13.70 -0.65 19.05
CA ALA A 59 13.71 -1.79 19.97
C ALA A 59 15.05 -2.55 19.91
N ILE A 60 15.59 -2.78 18.70
CA ILE A 60 16.89 -3.45 18.50
C ILE A 60 18.03 -2.62 19.10
N ASP A 61 18.05 -1.30 18.87
CA ASP A 61 19.06 -0.39 19.42
C ASP A 61 19.05 -0.36 20.97
N GLN A 62 17.87 -0.53 21.58
CA GLN A 62 17.66 -0.47 23.03
C GLN A 62 17.54 -1.85 23.71
N HIS A 63 17.83 -2.94 23.00
CA HIS A 63 17.60 -4.32 23.46
C HIS A 63 18.21 -4.62 24.85
N GLU A 64 19.38 -4.05 25.17
CA GLU A 64 20.03 -4.30 26.47
C GLU A 64 19.32 -3.62 27.66
N LYS A 65 18.45 -2.65 27.39
CA LYS A 65 17.77 -1.83 28.41
C LYS A 65 16.29 -2.15 28.53
N LEU A 66 15.72 -2.85 27.56
CA LEU A 66 14.30 -3.16 27.48
C LEU A 66 14.09 -4.62 27.88
N ASP A 67 12.96 -4.89 28.53
CA ASP A 67 12.45 -6.25 28.66
C ASP A 67 11.61 -6.63 27.42
N ASP A 68 11.19 -7.90 27.34
CA ASP A 68 10.37 -8.41 26.23
C ASP A 68 9.08 -7.57 26.01
N SER A 69 8.52 -6.98 27.08
CA SER A 69 7.36 -6.08 26.98
C SER A 69 7.72 -4.72 26.37
N GLY A 70 8.84 -4.12 26.79
CA GLY A 70 9.29 -2.83 26.29
C GLY A 70 9.60 -2.85 24.80
N GLU A 71 10.14 -3.95 24.29
CA GLU A 71 10.35 -4.12 22.84
C GLU A 71 9.04 -4.15 22.05
N ALA A 72 8.08 -4.94 22.53
CA ALA A 72 6.76 -5.05 21.92
C ALA A 72 6.04 -3.69 21.93
N ASP A 73 6.16 -2.94 23.03
CA ASP A 73 5.58 -1.61 23.16
C ASP A 73 6.20 -0.62 22.18
N ARG A 74 7.51 -0.67 21.92
CA ARG A 74 8.17 0.20 20.92
C ARG A 74 7.68 -0.09 19.51
N ILE A 75 7.60 -1.36 19.13
CA ILE A 75 7.08 -1.77 17.81
C ILE A 75 5.60 -1.38 17.67
N GLY A 76 4.79 -1.66 18.68
CA GLY A 76 3.36 -1.35 18.71
C GLY A 76 3.10 0.16 18.63
N ASN A 77 3.79 0.96 19.44
CA ASN A 77 3.69 2.42 19.41
C ASN A 77 4.14 2.98 18.06
N GLY A 78 5.26 2.46 17.51
CA GLY A 78 5.71 2.81 16.17
C GLY A 78 4.63 2.55 15.11
N ALA A 79 4.00 1.37 15.15
CA ALA A 79 2.92 1.00 14.25
C ALA A 79 1.68 1.92 14.39
N ILE A 80 1.30 2.30 15.62
CA ILE A 80 0.18 3.20 15.89
C ILE A 80 0.46 4.61 15.37
N TYR A 81 1.64 5.19 15.69
CA TYR A 81 2.00 6.51 15.19
C TYR A 81 2.14 6.51 13.67
N GLY A 82 2.72 5.45 13.11
CA GLY A 82 2.81 5.25 11.67
C GLY A 82 1.44 5.13 11.02
N LEU A 83 0.50 4.40 11.62
CA LEU A 83 -0.88 4.29 11.16
C LEU A 83 -1.55 5.67 11.07
N LEU A 84 -1.45 6.46 12.13
CA LEU A 84 -2.09 7.78 12.20
C LEU A 84 -1.47 8.74 11.18
N GLY A 85 -0.14 8.83 11.15
CA GLY A 85 0.60 9.67 10.21
C GLY A 85 0.36 9.25 8.76
N GLY A 86 0.41 7.95 8.48
CA GLY A 86 0.16 7.38 7.16
C GLY A 86 -1.28 7.61 6.68
N THR A 87 -2.28 7.42 7.55
CA THR A 87 -3.68 7.72 7.21
C THR A 87 -3.87 9.20 6.89
N ALA A 88 -3.31 10.09 7.71
CA ALA A 88 -3.40 11.53 7.50
C ALA A 88 -2.73 11.94 6.17
N LEU A 89 -1.54 11.41 5.87
CA LEU A 89 -0.85 11.66 4.60
C LEU A 89 -1.64 11.10 3.40
N GLY A 90 -2.16 9.88 3.51
CA GLY A 90 -2.97 9.26 2.47
C GLY A 90 -4.21 10.08 2.15
N LEU A 91 -4.99 10.46 3.17
CA LEU A 91 -6.14 11.34 2.99
C LEU A 91 -5.74 12.69 2.38
N GLY A 92 -4.65 13.29 2.85
CA GLY A 92 -4.11 14.55 2.30
C GLY A 92 -3.78 14.46 0.81
N ILE A 93 -3.10 13.39 0.39
CA ILE A 93 -2.81 13.11 -1.02
C ILE A 93 -4.12 12.92 -1.80
N GLY A 94 -5.08 12.17 -1.26
CA GLY A 94 -6.37 11.97 -1.92
C GLY A 94 -7.16 13.28 -2.13
N PHE A 95 -7.15 14.18 -1.14
CA PHE A 95 -7.76 15.51 -1.28
C PHE A 95 -6.98 16.40 -2.26
N TYR A 96 -5.65 16.31 -2.28
CA TYR A 96 -4.81 17.03 -3.23
C TYR A 96 -5.10 16.60 -4.67
N ASP A 97 -5.09 15.29 -4.97
CA ASP A 97 -5.43 14.75 -6.29
C ASP A 97 -6.84 15.16 -6.73
N LEU A 98 -7.81 15.11 -5.81
CA LEU A 98 -9.18 15.56 -6.07
C LEU A 98 -9.22 17.05 -6.44
N SER A 99 -8.43 17.90 -5.75
CA SER A 99 -8.38 19.34 -6.01
C SER A 99 -7.77 19.70 -7.37
N GLN A 100 -6.88 18.84 -7.90
CA GLN A 100 -6.21 19.04 -9.20
C GLN A 100 -7.02 18.49 -10.37
N GLY A 101 -8.14 17.79 -10.13
CA GLY A 101 -8.90 17.10 -11.17
C GLY A 101 -8.13 15.96 -11.84
N GLN A 102 -6.96 15.59 -11.30
CA GLN A 102 -6.09 14.51 -11.78
C GLN A 102 -6.14 13.37 -10.77
N THR A 103 -7.26 12.65 -10.73
CA THR A 103 -7.42 11.52 -9.80
C THR A 103 -6.52 10.36 -10.22
N GLY A 104 -5.60 9.95 -9.35
CA GLY A 104 -4.90 8.67 -9.50
C GLY A 104 -3.37 8.74 -9.42
N VAL A 105 -2.76 9.92 -9.56
CA VAL A 105 -1.30 10.07 -9.47
C VAL A 105 -0.81 9.64 -8.09
N GLY A 106 -1.43 10.15 -7.03
CA GLY A 106 -1.05 9.79 -5.67
C GLY A 106 -1.35 8.32 -5.34
N ALA A 107 -2.36 7.71 -5.96
CA ALA A 107 -2.68 6.30 -5.73
C ALA A 107 -1.60 5.38 -6.33
N LEU A 108 -1.07 5.75 -7.50
CA LEU A 108 0.06 5.07 -8.12
C LEU A 108 1.32 5.21 -7.26
N ILE A 109 1.59 6.41 -6.72
CA ILE A 109 2.71 6.63 -5.79
C ILE A 109 2.58 5.73 -4.55
N LEU A 110 1.42 5.74 -3.88
CA LEU A 110 1.20 4.90 -2.68
C LEU A 110 1.31 3.40 -2.98
N ARG A 111 0.85 2.98 -4.16
CA ARG A 111 0.97 1.60 -4.65
C ARG A 111 2.43 1.21 -4.84
N ASP A 112 3.21 2.06 -5.50
CA ASP A 112 4.61 1.77 -5.82
C ASP A 112 5.49 1.80 -4.57
N MET A 113 5.19 2.70 -3.62
CA MET A 113 5.75 2.66 -2.26
C MET A 113 5.48 1.32 -1.57
N TRP A 114 4.24 0.82 -1.64
CA TRP A 114 3.88 -0.47 -1.03
C TRP A 114 4.63 -1.64 -1.67
N TYR A 115 4.68 -1.69 -3.00
CA TYR A 115 5.43 -2.74 -3.71
C TYR A 115 6.93 -2.66 -3.44
N GLY A 116 7.50 -1.46 -3.46
CA GLY A 116 8.89 -1.23 -3.09
C GLY A 116 9.18 -1.70 -1.66
N GLY A 117 8.32 -1.35 -0.70
CA GLY A 117 8.43 -1.79 0.69
C GLY A 117 8.35 -3.31 0.83
N ALA A 118 7.37 -3.95 0.18
CA ALA A 118 7.22 -5.41 0.21
C ALA A 118 8.44 -6.12 -0.39
N LEU A 119 8.94 -5.66 -1.55
CA LEU A 119 10.16 -6.19 -2.16
C LEU A 119 11.37 -6.00 -1.24
N GLY A 120 11.52 -4.81 -0.68
CA GLY A 120 12.58 -4.48 0.26
C GLY A 120 12.55 -5.33 1.52
N LEU A 121 11.35 -5.65 2.03
CA LEU A 121 11.17 -6.59 3.14
C LEU A 121 11.66 -7.99 2.78
N PHE A 122 11.32 -8.51 1.61
CA PHE A 122 11.80 -9.82 1.17
C PHE A 122 13.33 -9.85 1.01
N VAL A 123 13.91 -8.81 0.39
CA VAL A 123 15.36 -8.69 0.23
C VAL A 123 16.05 -8.56 1.60
N GLY A 124 15.51 -7.73 2.49
CA GLY A 124 16.02 -7.55 3.86
C GLY A 124 15.93 -8.83 4.68
N ALA A 125 14.84 -9.59 4.56
CA ALA A 125 14.69 -10.90 5.20
C ALA A 125 15.71 -11.92 4.66
N ALA A 126 15.95 -11.93 3.35
CA ALA A 126 16.96 -12.81 2.74
C ALA A 126 18.38 -12.47 3.21
N ILE A 127 18.75 -11.18 3.20
CA ILE A 127 20.05 -10.71 3.70
C ILE A 127 20.19 -11.03 5.19
N GLY A 128 19.17 -10.72 5.99
CA GLY A 128 19.15 -11.01 7.42
C GLY A 128 19.32 -12.51 7.72
N GLY A 129 18.62 -13.39 6.99
CA GLY A 129 18.76 -14.84 7.15
C GLY A 129 20.16 -15.36 6.79
N LEU A 130 20.79 -14.79 5.75
CA LEU A 130 22.17 -15.11 5.40
C LEU A 130 23.17 -14.65 6.47
N THR A 131 22.94 -13.48 7.08
CA THR A 131 23.78 -12.95 8.17
C THR A 131 23.59 -13.78 9.44
N TYR A 132 22.35 -14.12 9.80
CA TYR A 132 22.04 -14.97 10.95
C TYR A 132 22.74 -16.32 10.90
N SER A 133 22.81 -16.93 9.71
CA SER A 133 23.53 -18.20 9.51
C SER A 133 25.04 -18.09 9.79
N LYS A 134 25.60 -16.88 9.87
CA LYS A 134 27.01 -16.62 10.12
C LYS A 134 27.28 -16.09 11.54
N THR A 135 26.42 -15.22 12.06
CA THR A 135 26.63 -14.52 13.34
C THR A 135 25.83 -15.11 14.49
N GLU A 136 24.80 -15.92 14.22
CA GLU A 136 23.79 -16.40 15.19
C GLU A 136 23.05 -15.29 15.95
N ASP A 137 23.20 -14.02 15.56
CA ASP A 137 22.52 -12.88 16.18
C ASP A 137 21.19 -12.57 15.49
N SER A 138 20.10 -12.77 16.20
CA SER A 138 18.74 -12.47 15.71
C SER A 138 18.49 -10.98 15.45
N LYS A 139 19.29 -10.07 16.05
CA LYS A 139 19.17 -8.62 15.85
C LYS A 139 19.46 -8.23 14.40
N ASP A 140 20.40 -8.91 13.76
CA ASP A 140 20.77 -8.66 12.36
C ASP A 140 19.60 -8.94 11.42
N VAL A 141 18.78 -9.95 11.73
CA VAL A 141 17.59 -10.31 10.94
C VAL A 141 16.55 -9.20 11.03
N GLY A 142 16.17 -8.82 12.26
CA GLY A 142 15.15 -7.80 12.48
C GLY A 142 15.55 -6.45 11.89
N SER A 143 16.81 -6.06 12.07
CA SER A 143 17.37 -4.81 11.53
C SER A 143 17.35 -4.81 10.00
N SER A 144 17.78 -5.90 9.37
CA SER A 144 17.80 -6.04 7.90
C SER A 144 16.39 -6.00 7.32
N ILE A 145 15.41 -6.63 7.96
CA ILE A 145 13.99 -6.59 7.54
C ILE A 145 13.44 -5.16 7.62
N ALA A 146 13.65 -4.48 8.74
CA ALA A 146 13.12 -3.14 8.96
C ALA A 146 13.74 -2.12 7.99
N TRP A 147 15.07 -2.13 7.84
CA TRP A 147 15.75 -1.29 6.85
C TRP A 147 15.39 -1.66 5.42
N GLY A 148 15.21 -2.95 5.14
CA GLY A 148 14.73 -3.44 3.86
C GLY A 148 13.38 -2.83 3.49
N TYR A 149 12.39 -2.89 4.39
CA TYR A 149 11.07 -2.31 4.14
C TYR A 149 11.11 -0.78 3.99
N ILE A 150 11.84 -0.07 4.87
CA ILE A 150 11.97 1.41 4.80
C ILE A 150 12.66 1.83 3.50
N GLY A 151 13.81 1.22 3.18
CA GLY A 151 14.57 1.51 1.97
C GLY A 151 13.79 1.17 0.70
N GLY A 152 13.12 0.02 0.68
CA GLY A 152 12.24 -0.38 -0.41
C GLY A 152 11.08 0.59 -0.61
N THR A 153 10.45 1.05 0.47
CA THR A 153 9.37 2.05 0.43
C THR A 153 9.85 3.38 -0.16
N ALA A 154 11.05 3.83 0.22
CA ALA A 154 11.65 5.05 -0.32
C ALA A 154 11.99 4.93 -1.81
N VAL A 155 12.50 3.77 -2.25
CA VAL A 155 12.75 3.49 -3.67
C VAL A 155 11.42 3.47 -4.44
N GLY A 156 10.39 2.83 -3.90
CA GLY A 156 9.05 2.80 -4.49
C GLY A 156 8.44 4.20 -4.64
N LEU A 157 8.68 5.11 -3.68
CA LEU A 157 8.30 6.52 -3.78
C LEU A 157 8.95 7.21 -4.98
N LEU A 158 10.26 6.99 -5.19
CA LEU A 158 10.99 7.58 -6.32
C LEU A 158 10.44 7.10 -7.66
N PHE A 159 10.21 5.79 -7.81
CA PHE A 159 9.58 5.23 -9.01
C PHE A 159 8.17 5.75 -9.22
N GLY A 160 7.38 5.82 -8.14
CA GLY A 160 6.05 6.40 -8.16
C GLY A 160 6.05 7.83 -8.70
N PHE A 161 6.95 8.69 -8.24
CA PHE A 161 7.05 10.06 -8.74
C PHE A 161 7.45 10.15 -10.23
N ILE A 162 8.29 9.24 -10.72
CA ILE A 162 8.75 9.24 -12.10
C ILE A 162 7.68 8.68 -13.05
N GLU A 163 7.01 7.58 -12.69
CA GLU A 163 6.10 6.85 -13.56
C GLU A 163 4.66 7.38 -13.53
N SER A 164 4.19 7.86 -12.39
CA SER A 164 2.78 8.21 -12.20
C SER A 164 2.28 9.31 -13.16
N PRO A 165 3.02 10.41 -13.41
CA PRO A 165 2.60 11.42 -14.38
C PRO A 165 2.52 10.87 -15.80
N LEU A 166 3.44 9.97 -16.17
CA LEU A 166 3.49 9.36 -17.52
C LEU A 166 2.32 8.42 -17.77
N ILE A 167 1.85 7.72 -16.74
CA ILE A 167 0.72 6.79 -16.83
C ILE A 167 -0.60 7.56 -16.91
N VAL A 168 -0.79 8.57 -16.05
CA VAL A 168 -2.04 9.35 -16.00
C VAL A 168 -2.19 10.26 -17.24
N GLN A 169 -1.08 10.78 -17.78
CA GLN A 169 -1.10 11.62 -18.97
C GLN A 169 -1.27 10.85 -20.27
N LYS A 170 -1.18 9.52 -20.32
CA LYS A 170 -1.55 8.75 -21.52
C LYS A 170 -3.07 8.81 -21.64
N PRO A 171 -3.63 9.78 -22.37
CA PRO A 171 -5.07 9.86 -22.51
C PRO A 171 -5.47 8.68 -23.40
N LEU A 172 -6.77 8.48 -23.46
CA LEU A 172 -7.50 7.52 -24.26
C LEU A 172 -7.31 7.67 -25.79
N GLU A 173 -6.13 8.10 -26.26
CA GLU A 173 -5.75 8.23 -27.67
C GLU A 173 -5.78 6.87 -28.40
N ASN A 174 -5.75 5.76 -27.64
CA ASN A 174 -5.97 4.40 -28.14
C ASN A 174 -7.25 3.74 -27.63
N GLN A 175 -8.19 4.48 -27.04
CA GLN A 175 -9.49 3.94 -26.61
C GLN A 175 -10.55 4.03 -27.73
N ASP A 176 -10.09 3.78 -28.95
CA ASP A 176 -10.89 3.25 -30.06
C ASP A 176 -11.18 1.75 -29.87
N SER A 177 -11.27 1.27 -28.63
CA SER A 177 -11.74 -0.08 -28.38
C SER A 177 -13.25 -0.09 -28.65
N PRO A 178 -13.73 -0.81 -29.68
CA PRO A 178 -15.13 -0.74 -30.10
C PRO A 178 -16.07 -1.38 -29.09
N VAL A 179 -15.52 -2.05 -28.07
CA VAL A 179 -16.23 -2.82 -27.07
C VAL A 179 -16.27 -2.04 -25.76
N ARG A 180 -17.46 -1.58 -25.37
CA ARG A 180 -17.74 -1.02 -24.05
C ARG A 180 -18.58 -2.00 -23.26
N LEU A 181 -18.15 -2.38 -22.06
CA LEU A 181 -18.99 -3.11 -21.13
C LEU A 181 -19.89 -2.11 -20.39
N ALA A 182 -21.12 -1.94 -20.88
CA ALA A 182 -22.15 -1.20 -20.15
C ALA A 182 -22.76 -2.12 -19.10
N VAL A 183 -23.17 -1.59 -17.96
CA VAL A 183 -24.05 -2.30 -17.03
C VAL A 183 -25.33 -1.51 -17.00
N ILE A 184 -26.41 -2.14 -17.43
CA ILE A 184 -27.74 -1.51 -17.49
C ILE A 184 -28.59 -2.16 -16.41
N PRO A 185 -29.26 -1.38 -15.55
CA PRO A 185 -30.24 -1.93 -14.62
C PRO A 185 -31.46 -2.42 -15.41
N ASP A 186 -31.85 -3.68 -15.19
CA ASP A 186 -33.10 -4.23 -15.71
C ASP A 186 -34.31 -3.70 -14.91
N SER A 187 -35.55 -3.99 -15.34
CA SER A 187 -36.79 -3.59 -14.67
C SER A 187 -36.87 -4.02 -13.20
N ASP A 188 -36.14 -5.08 -12.84
CA ASP A 188 -36.04 -5.62 -11.47
C ASP A 188 -34.82 -5.08 -10.69
N MET A 189 -34.15 -4.04 -11.21
CA MET A 189 -32.89 -3.48 -10.67
C MET A 189 -31.71 -4.47 -10.62
N ASN A 190 -31.78 -5.57 -11.36
CA ASN A 190 -30.65 -6.46 -11.56
C ASN A 190 -29.63 -5.83 -12.52
N MET A 191 -28.35 -5.93 -12.17
CA MET A 191 -27.25 -5.38 -12.96
C MET A 191 -26.82 -6.39 -14.03
N THR A 192 -27.22 -6.16 -15.29
CA THR A 192 -26.86 -7.05 -16.40
C THR A 192 -25.69 -6.47 -17.19
N PRO A 193 -24.58 -7.20 -17.38
CA PRO A 193 -23.49 -6.75 -18.24
C PRO A 193 -23.95 -6.80 -19.71
N LEU A 194 -23.94 -5.65 -20.37
CA LEU A 194 -24.21 -5.50 -21.79
C LEU A 194 -22.91 -5.14 -22.52
N LEU A 195 -22.60 -5.91 -23.56
CA LEU A 195 -21.50 -5.60 -24.46
C LEU A 195 -22.02 -4.63 -25.53
N VAL A 196 -21.62 -3.36 -25.46
CA VAL A 196 -21.99 -2.33 -26.44
C VAL A 196 -20.89 -2.23 -27.48
N TYR A 197 -21.22 -2.57 -28.73
CA TYR A 197 -20.34 -2.41 -29.88
C TYR A 197 -20.69 -1.13 -30.65
N ARG A 198 -19.73 -0.20 -30.81
CA ARG A 198 -19.95 1.02 -31.60
C ARG A 198 -19.53 0.79 -33.05
N THR A 199 -20.49 0.62 -33.95
CA THR A 199 -20.23 0.65 -35.40
C THR A 199 -20.06 2.08 -35.87
N ARG A 200 -18.89 2.44 -36.44
CA ARG A 200 -18.71 3.70 -37.18
C ARG A 200 -19.47 3.58 -38.50
N PHE A 201 -20.45 4.45 -38.72
CA PHE A 201 -21.06 4.71 -40.03
C PHE A 201 -20.61 6.08 -40.50
#